data_AF-A0A858RBP3-F1
#
_entry.id   AF-A0A858RBP3-F1
#
_cell.length_a   1.000
_cell.length_b   1.000
_cell.length_c   1.000
_cell.angle_alpha   90.00
_cell.angle_beta   90.00
_cell.angle_gamma   90.00
#
_symmetry.space_group_name_H-M   'P 1'
#
loop_
_entity.id
_entity.type
_entity.pdbx_description
1 polymer ?
#
loop_
_entity_poly.entity_id
_entity_poly.type
_entity_poly.pdbx_seq_one_letter_code
_entity_poly.pdbx_strand_id
1 'polypeptide(L)' 'MELDDLLPRNQKPKPRDLSALSVGELEEYIAAMEAEIARVRETIRAKRDVRGAAEAFFKR' A
#
# COMPACT_ATOMS: atom_id res chain seq x y z
N MET A 1 -23.95 -25.05 -14.63
CA MET A 1 -22.90 -24.08 -14.26
C MET A 1 -23.59 -23.02 -13.42
N GLU A 2 -23.31 -23.00 -12.12
CA GLU A 2 -23.86 -22.05 -11.15
C GLU A 2 -23.26 -20.67 -11.46
N LEU A 3 -24.08 -19.62 -11.54
CA LEU A 3 -23.63 -18.27 -11.94
C LEU A 3 -22.49 -17.71 -11.05
N ASP A 4 -22.33 -18.25 -9.84
CA ASP A 4 -21.29 -17.87 -8.88
C ASP A 4 -19.86 -18.15 -9.37
N ASP A 5 -19.68 -19.05 -10.34
CA ASP A 5 -18.35 -19.38 -10.90
C ASP A 5 -17.85 -18.34 -11.94
N LEU A 6 -18.70 -17.37 -12.29
CA LEU A 6 -18.38 -16.27 -13.22
C LEU A 6 -18.05 -14.95 -12.50
N LEU A 7 -18.12 -14.91 -11.17
CA LEU A 7 -17.80 -13.71 -10.41
C LEU A 7 -16.28 -13.47 -10.34
N PRO A 8 -15.81 -12.23 -10.53
CA PRO A 8 -14.40 -11.89 -10.38
C PRO A 8 -13.89 -12.27 -8.98
N ARG A 9 -13.02 -13.27 -8.91
CA ARG A 9 -12.39 -13.76 -7.67
C ARG A 9 -11.48 -12.75 -6.97
N ASN A 10 -11.19 -11.62 -7.63
CA ASN A 10 -10.31 -10.57 -7.11
C ASN A 10 -11.10 -9.42 -6.49
N GLN A 11 -11.93 -9.71 -5.48
CA GLN A 11 -12.50 -8.64 -4.67
C GLN A 11 -11.38 -8.01 -3.84
N LYS A 12 -11.24 -6.67 -3.91
CA LYS A 12 -10.31 -5.95 -3.05
C LYS A 12 -10.71 -6.23 -1.59
N PRO A 13 -9.73 -6.49 -0.69
CA PRO A 13 -10.04 -6.68 0.72
C PRO A 13 -10.81 -5.46 1.23
N LYS A 14 -11.91 -5.73 1.95
CA LYS A 14 -12.70 -4.66 2.55
C LYS A 14 -11.81 -3.91 3.56
N PRO A 15 -11.98 -2.58 3.70
CA PRO A 15 -11.34 -1.84 4.78
C PRO A 15 -11.68 -2.46 6.13
N ARG A 16 -10.74 -2.35 7.08
CA ARG A 16 -10.98 -2.76 8.47
C ARG A 16 -12.19 -1.99 9.02
N ASP A 17 -13.07 -2.68 9.72
CA ASP A 17 -14.13 -2.02 10.49
C ASP A 17 -13.51 -1.30 11.70
N LEU A 18 -13.71 0.01 11.76
CA LEU A 18 -13.16 0.88 12.79
C LEU A 18 -14.17 1.16 13.92
N SER A 19 -15.44 0.79 13.75
CA SER A 19 -16.51 1.11 14.70
C SER A 19 -16.36 0.39 16.05
N ALA A 20 -15.65 -0.73 16.07
CA ALA A 20 -15.38 -1.53 17.25
C ALA A 20 -14.11 -1.12 18.02
N LEU A 21 -13.33 -0.17 17.49
CA LEU A 21 -12.07 0.26 18.10
C LEU A 21 -12.28 1.44 19.05
N SER A 22 -11.60 1.41 20.19
CA SER A 22 -11.45 2.55 21.09
C SER A 22 -10.57 3.65 20.49
N VAL A 23 -10.60 4.84 21.09
CA VAL A 23 -9.77 5.97 20.64
C VAL A 23 -8.27 5.61 20.66
N GLY A 24 -7.79 4.96 21.72
CA GLY A 24 -6.38 4.54 21.80
C GLY A 24 -6.00 3.53 20.71
N GLU A 25 -6.88 2.57 20.41
CA GLU A 25 -6.65 1.61 19.32
C GLU A 25 -6.67 2.29 17.94
N LEU A 26 -7.46 3.36 17.76
CA LEU A 26 -7.44 4.16 16.53
C LEU A 26 -6.14 4.96 16.40
N GLU A 27 -5.63 5.52 17.50
CA GLU A 27 -4.34 6.23 17.53
C GLU A 27 -3.18 5.28 17.20
N GLU A 28 -3.15 4.08 17.79
CA GLU A 28 -2.18 3.03 17.47
C GLU A 28 -2.28 2.59 16.01
N TYR A 29 -3.50 2.43 15.50
CA TYR A 29 -3.73 2.07 14.11
C TYR A 29 -3.22 3.15 13.15
N ILE A 30 -3.46 4.43 13.45
CA ILE A 30 -2.90 5.56 12.70
C ILE A 30 -1.37 5.50 12.71
N ALA A 31 -0.75 5.35 13.87
CA ALA A 31 0.71 5.29 13.99
C ALA A 31 1.31 4.16 13.13
N ALA A 32 0.67 2.98 13.12
CA ALA A 32 1.08 1.86 12.28
C ALA A 32 0.95 2.18 10.78
N MET A 33 -0.15 2.80 10.36
CA MET A 33 -0.34 3.20 8.96
C MET A 33 0.66 4.28 8.52
N GLU A 34 0.98 5.24 9.37
CA GLU A 34 1.96 6.28 9.07
C GLU A 34 3.37 5.73 8.93
N ALA A 35 3.77 4.79 9.80
CA ALA A 35 5.03 4.07 9.68
C ALA A 35 5.12 3.31 8.34
N GLU A 36 4.03 2.67 7.93
CA GLU A 36 3.95 1.99 6.65
C GLU A 36 4.05 2.96 5.47
N ILE A 37 3.36 4.10 5.53
CA ILE A 37 3.46 5.17 4.53
C ILE A 37 4.91 5.67 4.41
N ALA A 38 5.60 5.85 5.53
CA ALA A 38 7.00 6.27 5.53
C ALA A 38 7.90 5.23 4.82
N ARG A 39 7.73 3.94 5.14
CA ARG A 39 8.45 2.83 4.49
C ARG A 39 8.23 2.79 2.98
N VAL A 40 6.97 2.93 2.54
CA VAL A 40 6.61 2.95 1.12
C VAL A 40 7.23 4.16 0.42
N ARG A 41 7.18 5.34 1.03
CA ARG A 41 7.80 6.55 0.49
C ARG A 41 9.31 6.39 0.31
N GLU A 42 9.99 5.79 1.27
CA GLU A 42 11.43 5.52 1.17
C GLU A 42 11.75 4.55 0.04
N THR A 43 10.97 3.48 -0.07
CA THR A 43 11.09 2.51 -1.16
C THR A 43 10.90 3.16 -2.53
N ILE A 44 9.94 4.10 -2.65
CA ILE A 44 9.70 4.86 -3.89
C ILE A 44 10.90 5.74 -4.22
N ARG A 45 11.48 6.43 -3.23
CA ARG A 45 12.68 7.27 -3.41
C ARG A 45 13.83 6.43 -3.96
N ALA A 46 14.16 5.32 -3.30
CA ALA A 46 15.20 4.41 -3.73
C ALA A 46 14.99 3.90 -5.18
N LYS A 47 13.75 3.54 -5.54
CA LYS A 47 13.43 3.10 -6.92
C LYS A 47 13.59 4.23 -7.95
N ARG A 48 13.25 5.47 -7.59
CA ARG A 48 13.41 6.64 -8.47
C ARG A 48 14.87 7.00 -8.66
N ASP A 49 15.69 6.90 -7.62
CA ASP A 49 17.12 7.21 -7.69
C ASP A 49 17.86 6.21 -8.59
N VAL A 50 17.53 4.91 -8.47
CA VAL A 50 18.04 3.87 -9.38
C VAL A 50 17.66 4.16 -10.83
N ARG A 51 16.40 4.57 -11.08
CA ARG A 51 15.95 4.92 -12.42
C ARG A 51 16.66 6.17 -12.97
N GLY A 52 16.84 7.20 -12.15
CA GLY A 52 17.56 8.42 -12.53
C GLY A 52 19.02 8.15 -12.88
N ALA A 53 19.69 7.28 -12.11
CA ALA A 53 21.06 6.85 -12.39
C ALA A 53 21.16 6.06 -13.71
N ALA A 54 20.20 5.16 -13.98
CA ALA A 54 20.14 4.44 -15.24
C ALA A 54 19.90 5.38 -16.43
N GLU A 55 18.93 6.30 -16.33
CA GLU A 55 18.65 7.27 -17.40
C GLU A 55 19.86 8.20 -17.69
N ALA A 56 20.65 8.54 -16.68
CA ALA A 56 21.89 9.31 -16.84
C ALA A 56 23.04 8.49 -17.46
N PHE A 57 23.05 7.17 -17.27
CA PHE A 57 24.03 6.26 -17.87
C PHE A 57 23.74 6.02 -19.36
N PHE A 58 22.47 5.92 -19.75
CA PHE A 58 22.06 5.68 -21.15
C PHE A 58 21.98 6.95 -22.04
N LYS A 59 22.12 8.15 -21.46
CA LYS A 59 22.13 9.42 -22.21
C LYS A 59 23.54 9.98 -22.50
N ARG A 60 24.59 9.22 -22.20
CA ARG A 60 25.96 9.53 -22.64
C ARG A 60 26.31 8.80 -23.93
#